data_AF-A0A2E9IUH0-F1
#
_entry.id   AF-A0A2E9IUH0-F1
#
_cell.length_a   1.000
_cell.length_b   1.000
_cell.length_c   1.000
_cell.angle_alpha   90.00
_cell.angle_beta   90.00
_cell.angle_gamma   90.00
#
_symmetry.space_group_name_H-M   'P 1'
#
loop_
_entity.id
_entity.type
_entity.pdbx_description
1 polymer ?
#
loop_
_entity_poly.entity_id
_entity_poly.type
_entity_poly.pdbx_seq_one_letter_code
_entity_poly.pdbx_strand_id
1 'polypeptide(L)'
;MSKPTTKLTWCKARLGEDMNWWISEISDPVHWDVDGLGMIDPRQFQHIIDLLEPLSDYGLQNELVDDAFYSFGIDSVDEDKTVLLKRVQDSILESEDPLFALPDVLDEEKGPYADLLDHITKLRVKMLNDLIDFSQNLTVEELEEEIREAQSADFMEGRASHFFNELTAILEYVPDGFELDDDEDAKPKSEDEELEKDLADVEAGTEVDEKIEEDDTMKWDEEEEEEEEDDYEETTAPPDENIDDDDEKR
;
A
#
# COMPACT_ATOMS: atom_id res chain seq x y z
N MET A 1 32.62 11.12 9.95
CA MET A 1 31.23 11.54 9.69
C MET A 1 30.43 11.10 10.89
N SER A 2 29.93 12.03 11.70
CA SER A 2 29.11 11.69 12.86
C SER A 2 27.80 11.10 12.34
N LYS A 3 27.44 9.88 12.76
CA LYS A 3 26.12 9.32 12.48
C LYS A 3 25.07 10.37 12.87
N PRO A 4 24.06 10.68 12.04
CA PRO A 4 22.95 11.51 12.48
C PRO A 4 22.38 10.82 13.72
N THR A 5 22.52 11.46 14.88
CA THR A 5 21.89 10.97 16.10
C THR A 5 20.40 11.24 15.91
N THR A 6 19.66 10.26 15.41
CA THR A 6 18.22 10.35 15.19
C THR A 6 17.55 10.61 16.53
N LYS A 7 16.91 11.78 16.64
CA LYS A 7 16.24 12.24 17.88
C LYS A 7 14.79 11.79 17.96
N LEU A 8 14.40 10.88 17.07
CA LEU A 8 13.08 10.33 17.03
C LEU A 8 12.79 9.66 18.37
N THR A 9 11.85 10.25 19.12
CA THR A 9 11.49 9.87 20.50
C THR A 9 9.99 9.67 20.65
N TRP A 10 9.19 10.36 19.84
CA TRP A 10 7.74 10.19 19.77
C TRP A 10 7.23 10.52 18.36
N CYS A 11 6.05 9.98 18.05
CA CYS A 11 5.22 10.35 16.91
C CYS A 11 3.74 10.33 17.32
N LYS A 12 2.90 11.02 16.56
CA LYS A 12 1.45 10.88 16.63
C LYS A 12 0.98 10.20 15.35
N ALA A 13 0.07 9.25 15.48
CA ALA A 13 -0.49 8.53 14.36
C ALA A 13 -2.01 8.49 14.42
N ARG A 14 -2.63 8.37 13.26
CA ARG A 14 -4.07 8.24 13.09
C ARG A 14 -4.39 7.12 12.11
N LEU A 15 -5.54 6.49 12.30
CA LEU A 15 -6.07 5.53 11.33
C LEU A 15 -6.63 6.30 10.12
N GLY A 16 -6.19 5.93 8.92
CA GLY A 16 -6.68 6.44 7.65
C GLY A 16 -8.02 5.83 7.25
N GLU A 17 -8.60 6.34 6.16
CA GLU A 17 -9.81 5.77 5.55
C GLU A 17 -9.55 4.40 4.91
N ASP A 18 -8.30 4.13 4.56
CA ASP A 18 -7.77 2.89 4.02
C ASP A 18 -7.43 1.85 5.09
N MET A 19 -7.83 2.09 6.35
CA MET A 19 -7.57 1.23 7.51
C MET A 19 -6.07 1.04 7.85
N ASN A 20 -5.18 1.87 7.28
CA ASN A 20 -3.76 1.90 7.63
C ASN A 20 -3.46 3.01 8.64
N TRP A 21 -2.35 2.85 9.37
CA TRP A 21 -1.89 3.85 10.33
C TRP A 21 -0.91 4.81 9.67
N TRP A 22 -1.20 6.11 9.79
CA TRP A 22 -0.41 7.17 9.18
C TRP A 22 0.09 8.14 10.23
N ILE A 23 1.36 8.53 10.14
CA ILE A 23 1.98 9.51 11.05
C ILE A 23 1.49 10.91 10.70
N SER A 24 0.97 11.63 11.69
CA SER A 24 0.52 13.02 11.56
C SER A 24 1.51 14.03 12.11
N GLU A 25 2.24 13.68 13.17
CA GLU A 25 3.28 14.52 13.77
C GLU A 25 4.46 13.67 14.22
N ILE A 26 5.68 14.23 14.13
CA ILE A 26 6.90 13.54 14.50
C ILE A 26 7.85 14.45 15.28
N SER A 27 8.58 13.86 16.22
CA SER A 27 9.53 14.58 17.07
C SER A 27 10.78 15.09 16.33
N ASP A 28 11.06 14.61 15.11
CA ASP A 28 12.22 15.00 14.31
C ASP A 28 11.82 15.40 12.86
N PRO A 29 11.07 16.51 12.69
CA PRO A 29 10.54 16.94 11.39
C PRO A 29 11.62 17.47 10.42
N VAL A 30 12.90 17.44 10.83
CA VAL A 30 14.02 17.85 9.97
C VAL A 30 14.48 16.69 9.09
N HIS A 31 14.41 15.48 9.61
CA HIS A 31 14.88 14.27 8.93
C HIS A 31 13.75 13.39 8.42
N TRP A 32 12.53 13.58 8.93
CA TRP A 32 11.36 12.81 8.55
C TRP A 32 10.33 13.71 7.87
N ASP A 33 9.84 13.26 6.73
CA ASP A 33 8.60 13.76 6.15
C ASP A 33 7.44 12.94 6.72
N VAL A 34 6.35 13.62 7.08
CA VAL A 34 5.13 12.97 7.58
C VAL A 34 4.13 12.70 6.46
N ASP A 35 4.29 13.36 5.31
CA ASP A 35 3.38 13.17 4.18
C ASP A 35 3.55 11.76 3.61
N GLY A 36 2.48 10.97 3.66
CA GLY A 36 2.50 9.56 3.25
C GLY A 36 3.37 8.64 4.14
N LEU A 37 3.75 9.05 5.36
CA LEU A 37 4.55 8.20 6.24
C LEU A 37 3.69 7.18 6.98
N GLY A 38 3.65 5.96 6.46
CA GLY A 38 2.95 4.83 7.04
C GLY A 38 3.60 4.28 8.30
N MET A 39 2.85 3.53 9.10
CA MET A 39 3.33 2.86 10.28
C MET A 39 2.66 1.50 10.42
N ILE A 40 3.44 0.49 10.74
CA ILE A 40 2.96 -0.88 10.85
C ILE A 40 2.42 -1.07 12.27
N ASP A 41 1.16 -1.47 12.38
CA ASP A 41 0.54 -1.79 13.68
C ASP A 41 0.92 -3.20 14.17
N PRO A 42 0.74 -3.51 15.46
CA PRO A 42 1.14 -4.81 16.01
C PRO A 42 0.54 -6.03 15.29
N ARG A 43 -0.67 -5.92 14.73
CA ARG A 43 -1.33 -7.01 13.99
C ARG A 43 -0.74 -7.18 12.60
N GLN A 44 -0.51 -6.07 11.89
CA GLN A 44 0.20 -6.08 10.62
C GLN A 44 1.61 -6.65 10.80
N PHE A 45 2.32 -6.28 11.88
CA PHE A 45 3.64 -6.81 12.16
C PHE A 45 3.60 -8.31 12.46
N GLN A 46 2.62 -8.79 13.24
CA GLN A 46 2.46 -10.23 13.47
C GLN A 46 2.27 -11.01 12.16
N HIS A 47 1.46 -10.49 11.23
CA HIS A 47 1.30 -11.11 9.91
C HIS A 47 2.62 -11.17 9.14
N ILE A 48 3.43 -10.11 9.20
CA ILE A 48 4.78 -10.11 8.62
C ILE A 48 5.66 -11.19 9.28
N ILE A 49 5.57 -11.40 10.60
CA ILE A 49 6.31 -12.48 11.29
C ILE A 49 5.90 -13.86 10.78
N ASP A 50 4.61 -14.09 10.63
CA ASP A 50 4.10 -15.37 10.13
C ASP A 50 4.61 -15.64 8.70
N LEU A 51 4.70 -14.60 7.86
CA LEU A 51 5.27 -14.68 6.51
C LEU A 51 6.80 -14.84 6.48
N LEU A 52 7.49 -14.33 7.50
CA LEU A 52 8.94 -14.45 7.63
C LEU A 52 9.36 -15.83 8.16
N GLU A 53 8.51 -16.50 8.93
CA GLU A 53 8.82 -17.80 9.56
C GLU A 53 9.40 -18.82 8.56
N PRO A 54 8.80 -19.07 7.38
CA PRO A 54 9.34 -20.01 6.38
C PRO A 54 10.73 -19.64 5.87
N LEU A 55 11.07 -18.34 5.81
CA LEU A 55 12.37 -17.87 5.34
C LEU A 55 13.49 -18.20 6.32
N SER A 56 13.18 -18.58 7.56
CA SER A 56 14.16 -19.02 8.56
C SER A 56 15.00 -20.19 8.06
N ASP A 57 14.38 -21.16 7.38
CA ASP A 57 15.07 -22.31 6.80
C ASP A 57 16.00 -21.93 5.64
N TYR A 58 15.78 -20.77 5.04
CA TYR A 58 16.56 -20.25 3.93
C TYR A 58 17.69 -19.31 4.36
N GLY A 59 17.74 -18.92 5.64
CA GLY A 59 18.77 -18.08 6.24
C GLY A 59 18.31 -16.67 6.63
N LEU A 60 17.06 -16.52 7.09
CA LEU A 60 16.58 -15.25 7.65
C LEU A 60 17.50 -14.75 8.77
N GLN A 61 17.80 -13.45 8.75
CA GLN A 61 18.63 -12.79 9.75
C GLN A 61 17.72 -11.90 10.60
N ASN A 62 17.34 -12.39 11.78
CA ASN A 62 16.47 -11.64 12.70
C ASN A 62 17.06 -10.28 13.09
N GLU A 63 18.39 -10.15 13.12
CA GLU A 63 19.08 -8.88 13.36
C GLU A 63 18.71 -7.81 12.30
N LEU A 64 18.58 -8.19 11.03
CA LEU A 64 18.16 -7.26 9.97
C LEU A 64 16.71 -6.84 10.12
N VAL A 65 15.85 -7.74 10.60
CA VAL A 65 14.45 -7.43 10.88
C VAL A 65 14.36 -6.47 12.06
N ASP A 66 15.02 -6.77 13.18
CA ASP A 66 15.01 -5.89 14.35
C ASP A 66 15.63 -4.50 14.08
N ASP A 67 16.73 -4.43 13.34
CA ASP A 67 17.40 -3.17 13.02
C ASP A 67 16.61 -2.31 12.02
N ALA A 68 15.72 -2.90 11.23
CA ALA A 68 14.94 -2.22 10.20
C ALA A 68 13.82 -1.33 10.76
N PHE A 69 13.40 -1.52 12.02
CA PHE A 69 12.26 -0.82 12.59
C PHE A 69 12.60 -0.07 13.88
N TYR A 70 12.02 1.12 14.01
CA TYR A 70 11.86 1.78 15.30
C TYR A 70 10.59 1.27 15.99
N SER A 71 10.76 0.72 17.20
CA SER A 71 9.65 0.26 18.04
C SER A 71 8.98 1.39 18.82
N PHE A 72 7.65 1.39 18.84
CA PHE A 72 6.83 2.39 19.52
C PHE A 72 5.73 1.77 20.38
N GLY A 73 5.64 2.20 21.64
CA GLY A 73 4.54 1.86 22.55
C GLY A 73 3.50 2.97 22.64
N ILE A 74 2.25 2.61 22.93
CA ILE A 74 1.16 3.56 23.16
C ILE A 74 1.38 4.32 24.48
N ASP A 75 1.45 5.65 24.42
CA ASP A 75 1.51 6.51 25.60
C ASP A 75 0.13 7.04 26.00
N SER A 76 -0.61 7.57 25.02
CA SER A 76 -1.96 8.08 25.24
C SER A 76 -2.78 8.08 23.94
N VAL A 77 -4.11 8.11 24.09
CA VAL A 77 -5.05 8.27 22.98
C VAL A 77 -5.80 9.59 23.18
N ASP A 78 -5.73 10.47 22.20
CA ASP A 78 -6.39 11.77 22.18
C ASP A 78 -7.90 11.63 21.85
N GLU A 79 -8.70 12.66 22.15
CA GLU A 79 -10.17 12.63 21.96
C GLU A 79 -10.60 12.48 20.49
N ASP A 80 -9.74 12.91 19.57
CA ASP A 80 -9.92 12.81 18.11
C ASP A 80 -9.52 11.43 17.55
N LYS A 81 -9.21 10.46 18.43
CA LYS A 81 -8.69 9.13 18.11
C LYS A 81 -7.26 9.11 17.56
N THR A 82 -6.54 10.22 17.63
CA THR A 82 -5.09 10.24 17.38
C THR A 82 -4.38 9.53 18.53
N VAL A 83 -3.37 8.72 18.22
CA VAL A 83 -2.58 7.98 19.21
C VAL A 83 -1.20 8.62 19.33
N LEU A 84 -0.82 8.98 20.55
CA LEU A 84 0.55 9.38 20.86
C LEU A 84 1.38 8.14 21.17
N LEU A 85 2.47 8.01 20.43
CA LEU A 85 3.38 6.88 20.52
C LEU A 85 4.75 7.35 21.02
N LYS A 86 5.35 6.58 21.93
CA LYS A 86 6.71 6.82 22.43
C LYS A 86 7.63 5.71 21.99
N ARG A 87 8.81 6.11 21.54
CA ARG A 87 9.86 5.18 21.15
C ARG A 87 10.30 4.37 22.36
N VAL A 88 10.36 3.07 22.19
CA VAL A 88 10.93 2.13 23.15
C VAL A 88 12.25 1.54 22.61
N GLN A 89 13.03 0.91 23.49
CA GLN A 89 14.28 0.23 23.09
C GLN A 89 14.10 -1.28 23.00
N ASP A 90 12.89 -1.77 23.25
CA ASP A 90 12.55 -3.18 23.19
C ASP A 90 12.54 -3.66 21.73
N SER A 91 13.03 -4.88 21.53
CA SER A 91 13.02 -5.56 20.22
C SER A 91 11.57 -5.75 19.76
N ILE A 92 11.31 -5.48 18.48
CA ILE A 92 9.98 -5.66 17.90
C ILE A 92 9.63 -7.15 17.75
N LEU A 93 10.65 -8.02 17.67
CA LEU A 93 10.50 -9.47 17.58
C LEU A 93 10.32 -10.15 18.94
N GLU A 94 11.03 -9.68 19.97
CA GLU A 94 11.08 -10.37 21.27
C GLU A 94 10.12 -9.79 22.33
N SER A 95 9.57 -8.60 22.09
CA SER A 95 8.67 -7.94 23.04
C SER A 95 7.32 -8.68 23.18
N GLU A 96 6.86 -8.85 24.42
CA GLU A 96 5.50 -9.33 24.70
C GLU A 96 4.45 -8.21 24.56
N ASP A 97 4.88 -6.94 24.62
CA ASP A 97 3.99 -5.79 24.47
C ASP A 97 3.64 -5.55 22.99
N PRO A 98 2.41 -5.14 22.67
CA PRO A 98 2.00 -4.81 21.31
C PRO A 98 2.64 -3.48 20.88
N LEU A 99 3.69 -3.56 20.08
CA LEU A 99 4.47 -2.42 19.62
C LEU A 99 4.15 -2.08 18.16
N PHE A 100 4.09 -0.79 17.86
CA PHE A 100 4.06 -0.28 16.50
C PHE A 100 5.49 -0.25 15.94
N ALA A 101 5.62 -0.54 14.65
CA ALA A 101 6.88 -0.56 13.94
C ALA A 101 6.91 0.53 12.87
N LEU A 102 7.92 1.40 12.94
CA LEU A 102 8.20 2.39 11.90
C LEU A 102 9.50 2.02 11.20
N PRO A 103 9.47 1.70 9.89
CA PRO A 103 10.68 1.49 9.09
C PRO A 103 11.72 2.60 9.21
N ASP A 104 13.00 2.25 9.34
CA ASP A 104 14.11 3.21 9.26
C ASP A 104 14.46 3.52 7.80
N VAL A 105 13.69 4.45 7.22
CA VAL A 105 13.79 4.91 5.82
C VAL A 105 14.59 6.21 5.66
N LEU A 106 15.42 6.57 6.64
CA LEU A 106 16.24 7.78 6.55
C LEU A 106 17.28 7.76 5.43
N ASP A 107 17.69 6.56 5.03
CA ASP A 107 18.51 6.32 3.85
C ASP A 107 17.82 5.22 3.04
N GLU A 108 17.05 5.62 2.02
CA GLU A 108 16.25 4.70 1.19
C GLU A 108 17.12 3.72 0.38
N GLU A 109 18.41 4.02 0.14
CA GLU A 109 19.30 3.17 -0.65
C GLU A 109 20.17 2.23 0.21
N LYS A 110 20.52 2.65 1.44
CA LYS A 110 21.52 1.97 2.28
C LYS A 110 21.15 1.94 3.76
N GLY A 111 19.89 2.19 4.06
CA GLY A 111 19.35 2.12 5.41
C GLY A 111 19.06 0.70 5.85
N PRO A 112 18.85 0.49 7.17
CA PRO A 112 18.49 -0.82 7.72
C PRO A 112 17.25 -1.44 7.06
N TYR A 113 16.25 -0.61 6.73
CA TYR A 113 15.05 -1.09 6.04
C TYR A 113 15.33 -1.53 4.60
N ALA A 114 16.17 -0.81 3.85
CA ALA A 114 16.59 -1.22 2.52
C ALA A 114 17.38 -2.55 2.54
N ASP A 115 18.27 -2.72 3.53
CA ASP A 115 18.99 -3.97 3.75
C ASP A 115 18.04 -5.13 4.07
N LEU A 116 16.96 -4.89 4.83
CA LEU A 116 15.92 -5.88 5.07
C LEU A 116 15.21 -6.27 3.77
N LEU A 117 14.75 -5.30 2.97
CA LEU A 117 14.05 -5.56 1.70
C LEU A 117 14.89 -6.42 0.75
N ASP A 118 16.16 -6.06 0.54
CA ASP A 118 17.09 -6.84 -0.28
C ASP A 118 17.29 -8.27 0.26
N HIS A 119 17.38 -8.41 1.58
CA HIS A 119 17.54 -9.72 2.23
C HIS A 119 16.29 -10.60 2.06
N ILE A 120 15.10 -10.10 2.36
CA ILE A 120 13.85 -10.89 2.25
C ILE A 120 13.54 -11.23 0.79
N THR A 121 13.84 -10.33 -0.16
CA THR A 121 13.65 -10.60 -1.59
C THR A 121 14.52 -11.76 -2.06
N LYS A 122 15.81 -11.76 -1.69
CA LYS A 122 16.71 -12.88 -2.02
C LYS A 122 16.25 -14.20 -1.42
N LEU A 123 15.75 -14.18 -0.19
CA LEU A 123 15.24 -15.38 0.48
C LEU A 123 13.94 -15.88 -0.15
N ARG A 124 13.01 -14.97 -0.49
CA ARG A 124 11.76 -15.31 -1.16
C ARG A 124 12.02 -15.97 -2.51
N VAL A 125 12.88 -15.39 -3.35
CA VAL A 125 13.26 -15.97 -4.65
C VAL A 125 13.89 -17.35 -4.49
N LYS A 126 14.76 -17.51 -3.50
CA LYS A 126 15.38 -18.82 -3.21
C LYS A 126 14.32 -19.85 -2.80
N MET A 127 13.40 -19.48 -1.92
CA MET A 127 12.31 -20.35 -1.48
C MET A 127 11.39 -20.73 -2.64
N LEU A 128 10.96 -19.77 -3.45
CA LEU A 128 10.09 -20.03 -4.60
C LEU A 128 10.76 -20.98 -5.60
N ASN A 129 12.05 -20.80 -5.89
CA ASN A 129 12.81 -21.70 -6.76
C ASN A 129 12.97 -23.13 -6.20
N ASP A 130 12.90 -23.29 -4.88
CA ASP A 130 12.97 -24.60 -4.24
C ASP A 130 11.58 -25.27 -4.15
N LEU A 131 10.50 -24.49 -4.04
CA LEU A 131 9.11 -24.97 -3.98
C LEU A 131 8.49 -25.23 -5.35
N ILE A 132 8.85 -24.43 -6.37
CA ILE A 132 8.25 -24.45 -7.69
C ILE A 132 9.26 -24.99 -8.72
N ASP A 133 8.82 -25.96 -9.53
CA ASP A 133 9.61 -26.48 -10.66
C ASP A 133 9.52 -25.53 -11.87
N PHE A 134 10.28 -24.43 -11.83
CA PHE A 134 10.34 -23.51 -12.95
C PHE A 134 11.11 -24.07 -14.14
N SER A 135 10.69 -23.71 -15.36
CA SER A 135 11.47 -23.99 -16.57
C SER A 135 12.80 -23.21 -16.60
N GLN A 136 12.81 -22.02 -16.00
CA GLN A 136 13.96 -21.17 -15.74
C GLN A 136 13.77 -20.55 -14.36
N ASN A 137 14.82 -20.58 -13.53
CA ASN A 137 14.73 -20.05 -12.18
C ASN A 137 14.32 -18.58 -12.17
N LEU A 138 13.37 -18.24 -11.30
CA LEU A 138 13.02 -16.85 -10.98
C LEU A 138 14.26 -16.13 -10.46
N THR A 139 14.50 -14.92 -10.94
CA THR A 139 15.58 -14.06 -10.50
C THR A 139 15.09 -12.95 -9.58
N VAL A 140 16.01 -12.38 -8.80
CA VAL A 140 15.71 -11.21 -7.96
C VAL A 140 15.32 -10.01 -8.81
N GLU A 141 15.97 -9.82 -9.96
CA GLU A 141 15.68 -8.71 -10.87
C GLU A 141 14.25 -8.77 -11.42
N GLU A 142 13.74 -9.96 -11.77
CA GLU A 142 12.36 -10.15 -12.26
C GLU A 142 11.32 -9.79 -11.17
N LEU A 143 11.49 -10.30 -9.95
CA LEU A 143 10.59 -9.99 -8.83
C LEU A 143 10.61 -8.48 -8.51
N GLU A 144 11.80 -7.87 -8.45
CA GLU A 144 11.93 -6.43 -8.19
C GLU A 144 11.29 -5.57 -9.29
N GLU A 145 11.38 -5.99 -10.56
CA GLU A 145 10.76 -5.29 -11.68
C GLU A 145 9.23 -5.33 -11.56
N GLU A 146 8.64 -6.50 -11.28
CA GLU A 146 7.19 -6.63 -11.10
C GLU A 146 6.66 -5.80 -9.93
N ILE A 147 7.34 -5.82 -8.78
CA ILE A 147 6.94 -4.99 -7.62
C ILE A 147 7.04 -3.50 -7.98
N ARG A 148 8.09 -3.08 -8.69
CA ARG A 148 8.25 -1.68 -9.10
C ARG A 148 7.16 -1.25 -10.09
N GLU A 149 6.77 -2.12 -11.01
CA GLU A 149 5.67 -1.85 -11.94
C GLU A 149 4.35 -1.65 -11.19
N ALA A 150 4.04 -2.52 -10.22
CA ALA A 150 2.85 -2.40 -9.37
C ALA A 150 2.86 -1.09 -8.55
N GLN A 151 3.97 -0.79 -7.89
CA GLN A 151 4.14 0.46 -7.12
C GLN A 151 4.03 1.71 -8.01
N SER A 152 4.55 1.64 -9.24
CA SER A 152 4.47 2.74 -10.20
C SER A 152 3.02 2.97 -10.65
N ALA A 153 2.23 1.90 -10.79
CA ALA A 153 0.81 1.99 -11.09
C ALA A 153 0.04 2.67 -9.95
N ASP A 154 0.26 2.24 -8.70
CA ASP A 154 -0.35 2.85 -7.51
C ASP A 154 -0.01 4.34 -7.39
N PHE A 155 1.24 4.70 -7.66
CA PHE A 155 1.69 6.09 -7.67
C PHE A 155 0.99 6.92 -8.75
N MET A 156 0.80 6.37 -9.96
CA MET A 156 0.06 7.04 -11.04
C MET A 156 -1.43 7.23 -10.69
N GLU A 157 -2.00 6.33 -9.88
CA GLU A 157 -3.35 6.46 -9.33
C GLU A 157 -3.44 7.40 -8.11
N GLY A 158 -2.30 7.93 -7.64
CA GLY A 158 -2.23 8.84 -6.50
C GLY A 158 -2.42 8.15 -5.14
N ARG A 159 -2.21 6.83 -5.06
CA ARG A 159 -2.26 6.09 -3.80
C ARG A 159 -0.89 6.11 -3.14
N ALA A 160 -0.86 6.41 -1.83
CA ALA A 160 0.36 6.29 -1.05
C ALA A 160 0.63 4.80 -0.76
N SER A 161 1.84 4.32 -1.06
CA SER A 161 2.23 2.97 -0.69
C SER A 161 2.50 2.90 0.80
N HIS A 162 1.84 1.96 1.48
CA HIS A 162 2.07 1.70 2.90
C HIS A 162 3.16 0.63 3.06
N PHE A 163 4.04 0.78 4.06
CA PHE A 163 5.16 -0.15 4.28
C PHE A 163 4.74 -1.60 4.53
N PHE A 164 3.54 -1.81 5.09
CA PHE A 164 2.97 -3.16 5.17
C PHE A 164 2.82 -3.80 3.79
N ASN A 165 2.28 -3.05 2.82
CA ASN A 165 2.07 -3.54 1.45
C ASN A 165 3.40 -3.79 0.73
N GLU A 166 4.43 -3.01 1.01
CA GLU A 166 5.76 -3.22 0.43
C GLU A 166 6.38 -4.54 0.91
N LEU A 167 6.29 -4.84 2.21
CA LEU A 167 6.78 -6.09 2.78
C LEU A 167 5.95 -7.28 2.29
N THR A 168 4.62 -7.18 2.31
CA THR A 168 3.76 -8.28 1.86
C THR A 168 3.85 -8.50 0.35
N ALA A 169 4.04 -7.46 -0.46
CA ALA A 169 4.27 -7.60 -1.90
C ALA A 169 5.48 -8.49 -2.22
N ILE A 170 6.53 -8.46 -1.38
CA ILE A 170 7.67 -9.39 -1.50
C ILE A 170 7.33 -10.74 -0.90
N LEU A 171 6.86 -10.75 0.35
CA LEU A 171 6.72 -11.98 1.15
C LEU A 171 5.62 -12.91 0.65
N GLU A 172 4.55 -12.37 0.06
CA GLU A 172 3.43 -13.12 -0.50
C GLU A 172 3.55 -13.32 -2.02
N TYR A 173 4.61 -12.80 -2.65
CA TYR A 173 4.81 -12.90 -4.08
C TYR A 173 4.76 -14.34 -4.58
N VAL A 174 3.89 -14.61 -5.55
CA VAL A 174 3.81 -15.88 -6.28
C VAL A 174 3.72 -15.56 -7.77
N PRO A 175 4.61 -16.11 -8.62
CA PRO A 175 4.55 -15.87 -10.06
C PRO A 175 3.24 -16.35 -10.69
N ASP A 176 2.81 -15.64 -11.73
CA ASP A 176 1.58 -15.96 -12.46
C ASP A 176 1.52 -17.42 -12.91
N GLY A 177 0.40 -18.08 -12.61
CA GLY A 177 0.14 -19.47 -13.00
C GLY A 177 0.72 -20.52 -12.04
N PHE A 178 1.28 -20.10 -10.91
CA PHE A 178 1.68 -20.99 -9.83
C PHE A 178 0.84 -20.73 -8.58
N GLU A 179 0.64 -21.79 -7.79
CA GLU A 179 0.07 -21.72 -6.45
C GLU A 179 1.01 -22.50 -5.52
N LEU A 180 1.25 -21.97 -4.32
CA LEU A 180 1.99 -22.70 -3.31
C LEU A 180 1.00 -23.65 -2.62
N ASP A 181 1.30 -24.95 -2.64
CA ASP A 181 0.44 -26.02 -2.10
C ASP A 181 0.30 -25.98 -0.55
N ASP A 182 0.75 -24.92 0.12
CA ASP A 182 0.81 -24.84 1.59
C ASP A 182 -0.51 -24.42 2.25
N ASP A 183 -1.58 -24.22 1.49
CA ASP A 183 -2.86 -23.78 2.01
C ASP A 183 -3.93 -24.89 2.02
N GLU A 184 -3.83 -25.81 2.98
CA GLU A 184 -5.03 -26.47 3.51
C GLU A 184 -5.83 -25.56 4.47
N ASP A 185 -5.31 -24.35 4.79
CA ASP A 185 -5.93 -23.38 5.71
C ASP A 185 -5.89 -21.90 5.23
N ALA A 186 -5.52 -21.57 3.98
CA ALA A 186 -5.89 -20.25 3.47
C ALA A 186 -7.39 -20.19 3.29
N LYS A 187 -7.98 -19.25 4.02
CA LYS A 187 -9.29 -18.71 3.67
C LYS A 187 -9.30 -18.38 2.16
N PRO A 188 -10.39 -18.69 1.46
CA PRO A 188 -10.53 -18.34 0.05
C PRO A 188 -10.31 -16.83 -0.14
N LYS A 189 -9.68 -16.50 -1.26
CA LYS A 189 -9.44 -15.14 -1.73
C LYS A 189 -10.76 -14.33 -1.73
N SER A 190 -10.67 -13.11 -1.21
CA SER A 190 -11.70 -12.05 -1.17
C SER A 190 -12.87 -12.23 -0.20
N GLU A 191 -13.07 -11.25 0.69
CA GLU A 191 -14.30 -11.11 1.49
C GLU A 191 -15.55 -10.97 0.61
N ASP A 192 -15.41 -10.60 -0.67
CA ASP A 192 -16.52 -10.52 -1.63
C ASP A 192 -17.13 -11.90 -1.96
N GLU A 193 -16.33 -12.95 -2.13
CA GLU A 193 -16.87 -14.30 -2.36
C GLU A 193 -17.51 -14.92 -1.11
N GLU A 194 -17.03 -14.59 0.10
CA GLU A 194 -17.67 -15.00 1.36
C GLU A 194 -19.03 -14.29 1.55
N LEU A 195 -19.11 -13.00 1.24
CA LEU A 195 -20.36 -12.23 1.31
C LEU A 195 -21.40 -12.73 0.29
N GLU A 196 -21.00 -13.05 -0.95
CA GLU A 196 -21.92 -13.64 -1.93
C GLU A 196 -22.49 -14.99 -1.47
N LYS A 197 -21.69 -15.79 -0.76
CA LYS A 197 -22.12 -17.08 -0.19
C LYS A 197 -23.12 -16.92 0.95
N ASP A 198 -22.90 -15.93 1.82
CA ASP A 198 -23.81 -15.62 2.93
C ASP A 198 -25.12 -14.98 2.45
N LEU A 199 -25.10 -14.23 1.35
CA LEU A 199 -26.30 -13.69 0.70
C LEU A 199 -27.10 -14.77 -0.06
N ALA A 200 -26.47 -15.87 -0.49
CA ALA A 200 -27.14 -16.94 -1.21
C ALA A 200 -28.06 -17.81 -0.32
N ASP A 201 -27.81 -17.85 1.00
CA ASP A 201 -28.63 -18.58 1.98
C ASP A 201 -29.81 -17.77 2.53
N VAL A 202 -29.96 -16.50 2.11
CA VAL A 202 -31.18 -15.72 2.36
C VAL A 202 -32.23 -16.16 1.34
N GLU A 203 -33.00 -17.18 1.72
CA GLU A 203 -34.23 -17.58 1.05
C GLU A 203 -35.10 -16.33 0.81
N ALA A 204 -35.25 -15.95 -0.46
CA ALA A 204 -36.13 -14.88 -0.94
C ALA A 204 -37.61 -15.28 -0.72
N GLY A 205 -38.00 -15.36 0.55
CA GLY A 205 -39.19 -16.05 1.04
C GLY A 205 -39.94 -15.28 2.12
N THR A 206 -39.91 -13.95 2.08
CA THR A 206 -40.90 -13.13 2.78
C THR A 206 -41.36 -11.98 1.91
N GLU A 207 -42.58 -12.13 1.43
CA GLU A 207 -43.47 -11.08 0.96
C GLU A 207 -43.48 -9.95 2.00
N VAL A 208 -42.74 -8.87 1.74
CA VAL A 208 -42.98 -7.57 2.38
C VAL A 208 -43.50 -6.64 1.29
N ASP A 209 -44.81 -6.77 1.05
CA ASP A 209 -45.62 -5.75 0.37
C ASP A 209 -45.69 -4.52 1.29
N GLU A 210 -44.56 -3.81 1.42
CA GLU A 210 -44.55 -2.42 1.85
C GLU A 210 -44.51 -1.58 0.57
N LYS A 211 -45.71 -1.17 0.14
CA LYS A 211 -45.89 -0.05 -0.77
C LYS A 211 -45.06 1.13 -0.27
N ILE A 212 -43.90 1.33 -0.86
CA ILE A 212 -43.24 2.63 -0.88
C ILE A 212 -44.23 3.56 -1.61
N GLU A 213 -44.84 4.48 -0.87
CA GLU A 213 -45.58 5.58 -1.49
C GLU A 213 -44.56 6.40 -2.30
N GLU A 214 -44.79 6.51 -3.61
CA GLU A 214 -44.03 7.39 -4.50
C GLU A 214 -44.11 8.81 -3.96
N ASP A 215 -42.99 9.33 -3.44
CA ASP A 215 -42.86 10.75 -3.11
C ASP A 215 -42.84 11.56 -4.41
N ASP A 216 -43.72 12.56 -4.49
CA ASP A 216 -43.99 13.42 -5.66
C ASP A 216 -42.80 14.37 -5.96
N THR A 217 -41.65 14.20 -5.29
CA THR A 217 -40.38 14.90 -5.55
C THR A 217 -39.57 14.26 -6.68
N MET A 218 -39.97 13.11 -7.19
CA MET A 218 -39.34 12.43 -8.33
C MET A 218 -39.92 12.87 -9.68
N LYS A 219 -40.36 14.13 -9.76
CA LYS A 219 -40.60 14.81 -11.03
C LYS A 219 -39.31 15.46 -11.47
N TRP A 220 -38.64 14.81 -12.42
CA TRP A 220 -37.75 15.51 -13.31
C TRP A 220 -38.61 16.55 -14.02
N ASP A 221 -38.41 17.83 -13.72
CA ASP A 221 -39.06 18.92 -14.45
C ASP A 221 -38.60 18.82 -15.92
N GLU A 222 -39.43 18.18 -16.74
CA GLU A 222 -39.49 18.41 -18.18
C GLU A 222 -40.02 19.83 -18.39
N GLU A 223 -39.14 20.83 -18.32
CA GLU A 223 -39.34 22.11 -19.01
C GLU A 223 -38.53 22.07 -20.32
N GLU A 224 -39.18 21.58 -21.37
CA GLU A 224 -38.95 22.01 -22.76
C GLU A 224 -39.41 23.48 -22.89
N GLU A 225 -38.50 24.38 -23.28
CA GLU A 225 -38.69 25.71 -23.93
C GLU A 225 -37.39 26.53 -23.68
N GLU A 226 -36.60 27.04 -24.62
CA GLU A 226 -36.72 27.46 -26.02
C GLU A 226 -35.35 27.34 -26.73
N GLU A 227 -35.37 27.12 -28.05
CA GLU A 227 -34.21 27.24 -28.94
C GLU A 227 -33.68 28.70 -28.97
N GLU A 228 -32.47 28.95 -28.47
CA GLU A 228 -31.64 30.07 -28.96
C GLU A 228 -30.41 29.48 -29.68
N GLU A 229 -30.38 29.67 -31.00
CA GLU A 229 -29.23 29.43 -31.87
C GLU A 229 -28.08 30.38 -31.49
N ASP A 230 -27.19 29.95 -30.60
CA ASP A 230 -25.88 30.58 -30.46
C ASP A 230 -24.95 30.07 -31.58
N ASP A 231 -24.75 30.92 -32.59
CA ASP A 231 -23.77 30.78 -33.67
C ASP A 231 -22.34 30.91 -33.10
N TYR A 232 -21.75 29.78 -32.69
CA TYR A 232 -20.32 29.72 -32.34
C TYR A 232 -19.48 29.41 -33.59
N GLU A 233 -18.81 30.44 -34.12
CA GLU A 233 -17.79 30.32 -35.16
C GLU A 233 -16.67 29.34 -34.74
N GLU A 234 -16.65 28.21 -35.42
CA GLU A 234 -15.63 27.17 -35.36
C GLU A 234 -14.27 27.71 -35.84
N THR A 235 -13.44 28.22 -34.93
CA THR A 235 -12.06 28.64 -35.22
C THR A 235 -11.04 27.56 -34.87
N THR A 236 -11.15 26.40 -35.53
CA THR A 236 -10.08 25.39 -35.54
C THR A 236 -9.66 25.10 -36.98
N ALA A 237 -9.08 26.10 -37.64
CA ALA A 237 -8.25 25.87 -38.82
C ALA A 237 -6.78 25.70 -38.37
N PRO A 238 -6.15 24.52 -38.58
CA PRO A 238 -4.74 24.34 -38.31
C PRO A 238 -3.90 25.23 -39.26
N PRO A 239 -2.80 25.84 -38.80
CA PRO A 239 -1.92 26.59 -39.69
C PRO A 239 -1.25 25.63 -40.69
N ASP A 240 -1.55 25.84 -41.96
CA ASP A 240 -0.95 25.13 -43.10
C ASP A 240 0.54 25.55 -43.21
N GLU A 241 1.44 24.61 -42.95
CA GLU A 241 2.81 24.67 -43.45
C GLU A 241 2.75 24.53 -44.97
N ASN A 242 3.26 25.51 -45.73
CA ASN A 242 4.24 25.27 -46.81
C ASN A 242 4.52 26.49 -47.70
N ILE A 243 5.80 26.52 -48.13
CA ILE A 243 6.39 27.16 -49.32
C ILE A 243 6.77 28.64 -49.15
N ASP A 244 8.04 28.91 -48.84
CA ASP A 244 9.17 29.05 -49.79
C ASP A 244 8.86 30.03 -50.93
N ASP A 245 9.52 31.18 -50.95
CA ASP A 245 10.74 31.34 -51.75
C ASP A 245 11.19 32.81 -51.72
N ASP A 246 12.51 32.96 -51.63
CA ASP A 246 13.36 33.97 -52.29
C ASP A 246 12.88 35.46 -52.29
N ASP A 247 13.71 36.45 -52.00
CA ASP A 247 15.03 36.60 -52.58
C ASP A 247 15.73 37.88 -52.03
N GLU A 248 17.06 37.80 -52.04
CA GLU A 248 18.01 38.88 -52.35
C GLU A 248 18.24 40.11 -51.45
N LYS A 249 19.53 40.16 -51.01
CA LYS A 249 20.47 41.30 -51.03
C LYS A 249 20.34 42.40 -49.96
N ARG A 250 21.21 42.34 -48.95
CA ARG A 250 22.48 43.11 -48.91
C ARG A 250 23.33 42.82 -47.68
#